data_AF-A0AAD2Q0X0-F1
#
_entry.id   AF-A0AAD2Q0X0-F1
#
_cell.length_a   1.000
_cell.length_b   1.000
_cell.length_c   1.000
_cell.angle_alpha   90.00
_cell.angle_beta   90.00
_cell.angle_gamma   90.00
#
_symmetry.space_group_name_H-M   'P 1'
#
loop_
_entity.id
_entity.type
_entity.pdbx_description
1 polymer ?
#
loop_
_entity_poly.entity_id
_entity_poly.type
_entity_poly.pdbx_seq_one_letter_code
_entity_poly.pdbx_strand_id
1 'polypeptide(L)'
;MSQSHSAFLKPLPGIHFSDISVPFDTLDHILCALPDFASLHAASGVCRAWAHVFKTRRASILRAVAENVVGGDGGGVALGAAVRRVRYPVPEKEDNMWGLEDEEGREGNDGEDEDEEKTEDDTDEDDEIDVNHNLRKKAVIQPPTENDSIGQPPVQPICSMARSVPRSLWPIVLTLFLRVAKETAAPHIVLPGAQRSRFYASVYRIMLYREVFNLPVNLDDIDAMEEEPAFLDRTRKERHDFLAAYTTSDLLDMRAVHAFMYDIIRDVVAEEHDSGVEEEFERLKDICIAAGPAAVLKAHQDLALAPFEEAHEVEVLSSGENNAFFGGFITAPLTAILRDERHVPNSAVPWETFEGTLSAEDDFCSQCKVVAPLWSSKNWHRLIAVDLLALLPGKLNENDLEAEAILQILMHDKAHSRVDARTLVAEIFDLDERKKHADQCICLDCLHSIVGKYLVGWVYQRKVLGGWTPTGNCWYGWNCKTQVHKRDHARKMNVPPVRAVSVKIVMI
;
A
#
# COMPACT_ATOMS: atom_id res chain seq x y z
N MET A 1 35.41 -30.32 8.20
CA MET A 1 34.30 -30.96 8.94
C MET A 1 34.66 -31.00 10.42
N SER A 2 34.21 -29.99 11.18
CA SER A 2 34.41 -29.90 12.64
C SER A 2 33.02 -29.74 13.26
N GLN A 3 32.54 -30.78 13.95
CA GLN A 3 31.26 -30.75 14.66
C GLN A 3 31.46 -30.09 16.02
N SER A 4 31.12 -28.81 16.10
CA SER A 4 30.89 -28.10 17.35
C SER A 4 29.57 -28.58 17.97
N HIS A 5 29.63 -29.64 18.80
CA HIS A 5 28.50 -30.07 19.62
C HIS A 5 28.27 -29.04 20.73
N SER A 6 27.19 -28.25 20.60
CA SER A 6 26.71 -27.34 21.64
C SER A 6 26.39 -28.14 22.91
N ALA A 7 27.25 -27.99 23.93
CA ALA A 7 27.14 -28.67 25.21
C ALA A 7 26.02 -28.12 26.13
N PHE A 8 25.23 -27.15 25.64
CA PHE A 8 24.25 -26.44 26.48
C PHE A 8 22.89 -27.13 26.63
N LEU A 9 22.63 -28.26 25.94
CA LEU A 9 21.34 -28.93 25.95
C LEU A 9 21.43 -30.44 26.24
N LYS A 10 22.28 -30.87 27.19
CA LYS A 10 22.09 -32.20 27.77
C LYS A 10 20.95 -32.12 28.80
N PRO A 11 19.80 -32.78 28.58
CA PRO A 11 18.74 -32.81 29.58
C PRO A 11 19.30 -33.42 30.87
N LEU A 12 19.20 -32.69 31.98
CA LEU A 12 19.60 -33.19 33.29
C LEU A 12 18.68 -34.37 33.64
N PRO A 13 19.22 -35.58 33.80
CA PRO A 13 18.39 -36.73 34.15
C PRO A 13 17.82 -36.53 35.55
N GLY A 14 16.49 -36.50 35.66
CA GLY A 14 15.76 -36.49 36.93
C GLY A 14 15.06 -35.19 37.31
N ILE A 15 15.13 -34.12 36.50
CA ILE A 15 14.31 -32.92 36.74
C ILE A 15 13.08 -32.99 35.84
N HIS A 16 11.92 -33.30 36.43
CA HIS A 16 10.65 -33.06 35.76
C HIS A 16 10.41 -31.54 35.70
N PHE A 17 10.21 -30.99 34.51
CA PHE A 17 9.90 -29.57 34.31
C PHE A 17 8.65 -29.10 35.09
N SER A 18 7.81 -30.03 35.56
CA SER A 18 6.67 -29.74 36.45
C SER A 18 7.07 -29.25 37.84
N ASP A 19 8.32 -29.49 38.27
CA ASP A 19 8.75 -29.25 39.65
C ASP A 19 9.49 -27.91 39.80
N ILE A 20 9.84 -27.26 38.69
CA ILE A 20 10.41 -25.90 38.69
C ILE A 20 9.25 -24.91 38.71
N SER A 21 8.84 -24.52 39.92
CA SER A 21 7.92 -23.40 40.11
C SER A 21 8.64 -22.09 39.81
N VAL A 22 8.40 -21.52 38.63
CA VAL A 22 8.87 -20.17 38.28
C VAL A 22 7.99 -19.15 39.04
N PRO A 23 8.58 -18.21 39.79
CA PRO A 23 7.80 -17.17 40.47
C PRO A 23 6.93 -16.36 39.51
N PHE A 24 5.74 -15.94 39.96
CA PHE A 24 4.80 -15.18 39.13
C PHE A 24 5.39 -13.86 38.61
N ASP A 25 6.23 -13.18 39.40
CA ASP A 25 6.89 -11.94 38.99
C ASP A 25 7.88 -12.16 37.85
N THR A 26 8.58 -13.32 37.85
CA THR A 26 9.47 -13.72 36.76
C THR A 26 8.68 -14.02 35.49
N LEU A 27 7.54 -14.71 35.61
CA LEU A 27 6.66 -14.96 34.46
C LEU A 27 6.09 -13.66 33.89
N ASP A 28 5.72 -12.70 34.74
CA ASP A 28 5.26 -11.38 34.32
C ASP A 28 6.36 -10.60 33.58
N HIS A 29 7.59 -10.61 34.09
CA HIS A 29 8.73 -9.99 33.42
C HIS A 29 9.00 -10.62 32.06
N ILE A 30 8.96 -11.96 31.96
CA ILE A 30 9.15 -12.64 30.68
C ILE A 30 8.02 -12.25 29.70
N LEU A 31 6.76 -12.28 30.15
CA LEU A 31 5.60 -11.92 29.34
C LEU A 31 5.66 -10.45 28.86
N CYS A 32 6.12 -9.52 29.70
CA CYS A 32 6.31 -8.11 29.35
C CYS A 32 7.49 -7.89 28.39
N ALA A 33 8.50 -8.76 28.41
CA ALA A 33 9.68 -8.69 27.54
C ALA A 33 9.47 -9.38 26.17
N LEU A 34 8.28 -9.94 25.91
CA LEU A 34 8.02 -10.62 24.63
C LEU A 34 8.01 -9.61 23.47
N PRO A 35 8.63 -9.96 22.33
CA PRO A 35 8.84 -9.01 21.24
C PRO A 35 7.56 -8.68 20.47
N ASP A 36 6.56 -9.57 20.50
CA ASP A 36 5.31 -9.41 19.77
C ASP A 36 4.12 -10.15 20.39
N PHE A 37 2.92 -9.82 19.91
CA PHE A 37 1.67 -10.43 20.37
C PHE A 37 1.56 -11.92 20.00
N ALA A 38 2.25 -12.39 18.96
CA ALA A 38 2.27 -13.80 18.59
C ALA A 38 3.05 -14.63 19.62
N SER A 39 4.20 -14.12 20.05
CA SER A 39 5.02 -14.67 21.12
C SER A 39 4.25 -14.65 22.43
N LEU A 40 3.55 -13.55 22.73
CA LEU A 40 2.66 -13.47 23.90
C LEU A 40 1.56 -14.53 23.87
N HIS A 41 0.90 -14.71 22.74
CA HIS A 41 -0.13 -15.72 22.58
C HIS A 41 0.43 -17.12 22.80
N ALA A 42 1.53 -17.47 22.11
CA ALA A 42 2.20 -18.76 22.25
C ALA A 42 2.62 -19.02 23.70
N ALA A 43 3.27 -18.04 24.34
CA ALA A 43 3.72 -18.10 25.72
C ALA A 43 2.56 -18.30 26.72
N SER A 44 1.47 -17.56 26.54
CA SER A 44 0.26 -17.70 27.36
C SER A 44 -0.41 -19.08 27.22
N GLY A 45 -0.16 -19.79 26.11
CA GLY A 45 -0.66 -21.13 25.83
C GLY A 45 0.21 -22.27 26.38
N VAL A 46 1.43 -22.00 26.86
CA VAL A 46 2.38 -23.05 27.29
C VAL A 46 1.87 -23.82 28.52
N CYS A 47 1.40 -23.12 29.56
CA CYS A 47 0.83 -23.76 30.75
C CYS A 47 -0.13 -22.85 31.53
N ARG A 48 -0.85 -23.42 32.51
CA ARG A 48 -1.86 -22.70 33.30
C ARG A 48 -1.28 -21.53 34.11
N ALA A 49 -0.03 -21.61 34.56
CA ALA A 49 0.62 -20.54 35.32
C ALA A 49 0.82 -19.28 34.45
N TRP A 50 1.33 -19.45 33.23
CA TRP A 50 1.50 -18.35 32.26
C TRP A 50 0.15 -17.74 31.88
N ALA A 51 -0.85 -18.58 31.59
CA ALA A 51 -2.21 -18.13 31.32
C ALA A 51 -2.82 -17.35 32.50
N HIS A 52 -2.54 -17.77 33.74
CA HIS A 52 -3.02 -17.09 34.93
C HIS A 52 -2.37 -15.71 35.10
N VAL A 53 -1.03 -15.62 35.01
CA VAL A 53 -0.30 -14.34 35.08
C VAL A 53 -0.79 -13.39 34.00
N PHE A 54 -0.94 -13.87 32.76
CA PHE A 54 -1.48 -13.06 31.68
C PHE A 54 -2.89 -12.55 31.98
N LYS A 55 -3.80 -13.38 32.50
CA LYS A 55 -5.16 -12.94 32.86
C LYS A 55 -5.15 -11.90 33.97
N THR A 56 -4.33 -12.10 34.99
CA THR A 56 -4.23 -11.21 36.17
C THR A 56 -3.60 -9.87 35.81
N ARG A 57 -2.55 -9.86 34.99
CA ARG A 57 -1.79 -8.65 34.61
C ARG A 57 -1.96 -8.23 33.15
N ARG A 58 -3.11 -8.59 32.55
CA ARG A 58 -3.39 -8.43 31.12
C ARG A 58 -3.08 -7.05 30.58
N ALA A 59 -3.52 -5.99 31.27
CA ALA A 59 -3.32 -4.61 30.81
C ALA A 59 -1.84 -4.21 30.77
N SER A 60 -1.10 -4.54 31.83
CA SER A 60 0.34 -4.25 31.95
C SER A 60 1.14 -4.99 30.89
N ILE A 61 0.86 -6.28 30.71
CA ILE A 61 1.56 -7.13 29.76
C ILE A 61 1.25 -6.71 28.32
N LEU A 62 -0.03 -6.46 27.99
CA LEU A 62 -0.40 -5.99 26.66
C LEU A 62 0.24 -4.64 26.34
N ARG A 63 0.32 -3.74 27.33
CA ARG A 63 1.01 -2.45 27.17
C ARG A 63 2.50 -2.64 26.92
N ALA A 64 3.20 -3.43 27.73
CA ALA A 64 4.63 -3.67 27.57
C ALA A 64 4.95 -4.33 26.22
N VAL A 65 4.16 -5.33 25.81
CA VAL A 65 4.31 -5.95 24.49
C VAL A 65 3.99 -4.98 23.35
N ALA A 66 3.00 -4.09 23.50
CA ALA A 66 2.75 -3.03 22.54
C ALA A 66 3.93 -2.05 22.43
N GLU A 67 4.54 -1.68 23.56
CA GLU A 67 5.73 -0.84 23.61
C GLU A 67 6.91 -1.51 22.89
N ASN A 68 7.10 -2.83 23.05
CA ASN A 68 8.12 -3.60 22.35
C ASN A 68 7.87 -3.68 20.83
N VAL A 69 6.61 -3.89 20.42
CA VAL A 69 6.23 -4.01 18.99
C VAL A 69 6.40 -2.70 18.24
N VAL A 70 5.96 -1.58 18.85
CA VAL A 70 6.10 -0.25 18.25
C VAL A 70 7.57 0.19 18.25
N GLY A 71 8.39 -0.41 19.11
CA GLY A 71 9.85 -0.32 19.07
C GLY A 71 10.41 1.03 19.52
N GLY A 72 11.63 0.96 20.03
CA GLY A 72 12.44 2.09 20.43
C GLY A 72 13.32 1.69 21.61
N ASP A 73 14.65 1.83 21.44
CA ASP A 73 15.62 1.78 22.54
C ASP A 73 15.31 2.81 23.65
N GLY A 74 14.42 3.78 23.35
CA GLY A 74 13.88 4.79 24.26
C GLY A 74 12.54 4.48 24.92
N GLY A 75 11.99 3.26 24.83
CA GLY A 75 10.87 2.80 25.67
C GLY A 75 9.56 3.60 25.53
N GLY A 76 8.74 3.27 24.54
CA GLY A 76 7.32 3.64 24.54
C GLY A 76 6.96 5.11 24.25
N VAL A 77 7.90 5.93 23.76
CA VAL A 77 7.64 7.35 23.44
C VAL A 77 6.52 7.51 22.40
N ALA A 78 6.57 6.74 21.31
CA ALA A 78 5.56 6.80 20.26
C ALA A 78 4.17 6.31 20.74
N LEU A 79 4.12 5.22 21.52
CA LEU A 79 2.86 4.76 22.12
C LEU A 79 2.34 5.78 23.14
N GLY A 80 3.22 6.41 23.92
CA GLY A 80 2.87 7.49 24.83
C GLY A 80 2.29 8.69 24.10
N ALA A 81 2.88 9.10 22.98
CA ALA A 81 2.38 10.17 22.11
C ALA A 81 1.01 9.81 21.53
N ALA A 82 0.84 8.59 21.02
CA ALA A 82 -0.44 8.08 20.53
C ALA A 82 -1.53 8.13 21.60
N VAL A 83 -1.22 7.62 22.80
CA VAL A 83 -2.17 7.60 23.93
C VAL A 83 -2.52 9.00 24.38
N ARG A 84 -1.56 9.94 24.39
CA ARG A 84 -1.86 11.35 24.70
C ARG A 84 -2.82 11.94 23.68
N ARG A 85 -2.58 11.73 22.38
CA ARG A 85 -3.44 12.25 21.31
C ARG A 85 -4.86 11.71 21.40
N VAL A 86 -5.02 10.40 21.62
CA VAL A 86 -6.34 9.75 21.76
C VAL A 86 -7.09 10.24 23.00
N ARG A 87 -6.39 10.54 24.10
CA ARG A 87 -7.01 11.06 25.33
C ARG A 87 -7.41 12.51 25.25
N TYR A 88 -6.61 13.29 24.55
CA TYR A 88 -6.79 14.72 24.37
C TYR A 88 -6.95 14.97 22.87
N PRO A 89 -8.09 14.56 22.29
CA PRO A 89 -8.41 14.96 20.93
C PRO A 89 -8.37 16.49 20.86
N VAL A 90 -8.08 17.04 19.67
CA VAL A 90 -8.12 18.50 19.52
C VAL A 90 -9.51 18.93 19.98
N PRO A 91 -9.64 19.95 20.83
CA PRO A 91 -10.95 20.46 21.16
C PRO A 91 -11.68 20.76 19.84
N GLU A 92 -12.80 20.06 19.61
CA GLU A 92 -13.77 20.42 18.58
C GLU A 92 -13.99 21.92 18.73
N LYS A 93 -13.88 22.67 17.63
CA LYS A 93 -14.11 24.12 17.61
C LYS A 93 -15.45 24.32 18.33
N GLU A 94 -15.47 25.02 19.45
CA GLU A 94 -16.74 25.25 20.14
C GLU A 94 -17.59 26.11 19.20
N ASP A 95 -18.62 25.51 18.60
CA ASP A 95 -19.52 26.13 17.59
C ASP A 95 -20.16 27.45 18.04
N ASN A 96 -19.98 27.83 19.31
CA ASN A 96 -20.68 28.92 19.95
C ASN A 96 -19.81 30.17 20.25
N MET A 97 -18.55 30.23 19.81
CA MET A 97 -17.68 31.39 20.11
C MET A 97 -17.61 32.45 19.01
N TRP A 98 -18.38 32.31 17.92
CA TRP A 98 -18.49 33.31 16.85
C TRP A 98 -19.85 34.02 16.78
N GLY A 99 -20.76 33.75 17.72
CA GLY A 99 -22.09 34.36 17.76
C GLY A 99 -22.19 35.76 18.38
N LEU A 100 -21.12 36.57 18.39
CA LEU A 100 -21.12 37.89 19.05
C LEU A 100 -20.56 39.05 18.21
N GLU A 101 -20.46 38.94 16.88
CA GLU A 101 -20.04 40.07 16.03
C GLU A 101 -21.11 40.63 15.08
N ASP A 102 -22.39 40.23 15.21
CA ASP A 102 -23.49 40.79 14.38
C ASP A 102 -24.44 41.75 15.14
N GLU A 103 -24.03 42.32 16.27
CA GLU A 103 -24.78 43.41 16.94
C GLU A 103 -24.36 44.84 16.50
N GLU A 104 -23.61 44.99 15.40
CA GLU A 104 -23.39 46.27 14.72
C GLU A 104 -24.30 46.42 13.48
N GLY A 105 -25.62 46.31 13.69
CA GLY A 105 -26.62 46.49 12.62
C GLY A 105 -27.91 47.17 13.07
N ARG A 106 -27.95 47.73 14.28
CA ARG A 106 -29.11 48.47 14.80
C ARG A 106 -28.88 49.98 14.67
N GLU A 107 -28.76 50.48 13.45
CA GLU A 107 -28.99 51.89 13.15
C GLU A 107 -30.03 52.03 12.02
N GLY A 108 -31.16 52.64 12.35
CA GLY A 108 -32.00 53.37 11.40
C GLY A 108 -33.13 52.61 10.71
N ASN A 109 -34.19 52.29 11.45
CA ASN A 109 -35.53 52.15 10.87
C ASN A 109 -36.35 53.39 11.25
N ASP A 110 -36.29 54.42 10.39
CA ASP A 110 -37.22 55.55 10.38
C ASP A 110 -37.69 55.74 8.91
N GLY A 111 -38.98 55.57 8.66
CA GLY A 111 -39.66 55.87 7.37
C GLY A 111 -40.52 54.70 6.91
N GLU A 112 -41.73 54.54 7.43
CA GLU A 112 -42.98 55.17 6.96
C GLU A 112 -43.46 54.63 5.59
N ASP A 113 -44.69 54.08 5.64
CA ASP A 113 -45.72 53.96 4.58
C ASP A 113 -45.55 52.87 3.51
N GLU A 114 -46.58 52.12 3.07
CA GLU A 114 -47.99 51.91 3.40
C GLU A 114 -48.42 50.68 2.53
N ASP A 115 -49.63 50.17 2.76
CA ASP A 115 -50.40 49.21 1.94
C ASP A 115 -50.06 47.71 2.06
N GLU A 116 -50.79 46.97 2.90
CA GLU A 116 -52.07 46.31 2.55
C GLU A 116 -51.96 45.30 1.40
N GLU A 117 -51.81 44.01 1.73
CA GLU A 117 -52.81 43.03 1.31
C GLU A 117 -52.79 41.78 2.20
N LYS A 118 -53.95 41.54 2.82
CA LYS A 118 -54.28 40.35 3.60
C LYS A 118 -54.43 39.15 2.67
N THR A 119 -53.76 38.04 3.01
CA THR A 119 -54.28 36.70 2.75
C THR A 119 -54.16 35.89 4.03
N GLU A 120 -55.31 35.70 4.66
CA GLU A 120 -55.57 34.69 5.68
C GLU A 120 -55.44 33.31 4.99
N ASP A 121 -54.55 32.46 5.49
CA ASP A 121 -54.75 31.02 5.35
C ASP A 121 -54.27 30.34 6.64
N ASP A 122 -55.27 29.90 7.39
CA ASP A 122 -55.16 29.11 8.62
C ASP A 122 -54.74 27.69 8.23
N THR A 123 -53.53 27.29 8.61
CA THR A 123 -53.24 25.88 8.85
C THR A 123 -52.55 25.75 10.20
N ASP A 124 -53.38 25.48 11.21
CA ASP A 124 -53.02 24.69 12.39
C ASP A 124 -52.30 23.41 11.94
N GLU A 125 -51.12 23.13 12.47
CA GLU A 125 -50.67 21.77 12.83
C GLU A 125 -49.35 21.83 13.62
N ASP A 126 -49.50 21.61 14.93
CA ASP A 126 -48.64 20.84 15.83
C ASP A 126 -47.23 21.34 16.20
N ASP A 127 -47.23 22.09 17.30
CA ASP A 127 -46.13 22.21 18.26
C ASP A 127 -45.71 20.82 18.82
N GLU A 128 -44.78 20.14 18.16
CA GLU A 128 -43.92 19.16 18.84
C GLU A 128 -42.71 19.85 19.46
N ILE A 129 -42.88 20.17 20.75
CA ILE A 129 -41.83 20.60 21.68
C ILE A 129 -40.77 19.48 21.76
N ASP A 130 -39.61 19.70 21.13
CA ASP A 130 -38.44 18.84 21.28
C ASP A 130 -37.81 19.03 22.69
N VAL A 131 -38.33 18.29 23.66
CA VAL A 131 -37.76 18.16 25.00
C VAL A 131 -36.61 17.15 24.95
N ASN A 132 -35.48 17.46 24.31
CA ASN A 132 -34.27 16.69 24.56
C ASN A 132 -32.91 17.35 24.31
N HIS A 133 -32.81 18.69 24.36
CA HIS A 133 -31.50 19.36 24.20
C HIS A 133 -30.74 19.68 25.50
N ASN A 134 -31.20 19.18 26.65
CA ASN A 134 -30.51 19.33 27.92
C ASN A 134 -29.98 17.99 28.41
N LEU A 135 -28.70 17.70 28.13
CA LEU A 135 -27.75 17.03 29.05
C LEU A 135 -26.41 16.73 28.34
N ARG A 136 -25.62 17.76 28.03
CA ARG A 136 -24.15 17.62 27.93
C ARG A 136 -23.45 18.95 28.19
N LYS A 137 -23.57 19.46 29.43
CA LYS A 137 -22.56 20.40 29.96
C LYS A 137 -21.26 19.59 30.13
N LYS A 138 -20.43 19.51 29.08
CA LYS A 138 -19.05 19.02 29.21
C LYS A 138 -18.34 20.00 30.14
N ALA A 139 -17.80 19.49 31.25
CA ALA A 139 -16.94 20.29 32.11
C ALA A 139 -15.74 20.75 31.29
N VAL A 140 -15.41 22.05 31.36
CA VAL A 140 -14.22 22.63 30.73
C VAL A 140 -12.99 21.85 31.19
N ILE A 141 -12.42 21.04 30.30
CA ILE A 141 -11.19 20.28 30.57
C ILE A 141 -10.04 21.26 30.36
N GLN A 142 -9.38 21.66 31.44
CA GLN A 142 -8.16 22.48 31.33
C GLN A 142 -7.07 21.70 30.59
N PRO A 143 -6.29 22.36 29.71
CA PRO A 143 -5.19 21.70 29.02
C PRO A 143 -4.17 21.19 30.05
N PRO A 144 -3.67 19.95 29.88
CA PRO A 144 -2.70 19.39 30.82
C PRO A 144 -1.39 20.20 30.82
N THR A 145 -0.79 20.35 31.99
CA THR A 145 0.51 21.00 32.15
C THR A 145 1.65 19.99 31.99
N GLU A 146 2.84 20.43 31.59
CA GLU A 146 4.02 19.57 31.37
C GLU A 146 4.41 18.72 32.61
N ASN A 147 3.89 19.06 33.80
CA ASN A 147 4.17 18.37 35.08
C ASN A 147 3.03 17.46 35.56
N ASP A 148 1.96 17.28 34.79
CA ASP A 148 0.90 16.36 35.16
C ASP A 148 1.44 14.92 35.11
N SER A 149 1.72 14.37 36.29
CA SER A 149 2.16 13.00 36.47
C SER A 149 1.17 12.09 35.77
N ILE A 150 1.64 11.31 34.78
CA ILE A 150 0.81 10.41 33.98
C ILE A 150 0.11 9.42 34.92
N GLY A 151 -1.10 9.77 35.36
CA GLY A 151 -1.99 8.86 36.06
C GLY A 151 -2.18 7.62 35.19
N GLN A 152 -2.22 6.44 35.82
CA GLN A 152 -2.42 5.19 35.09
C GLN A 152 -3.61 5.33 34.12
N PRO A 153 -3.45 4.99 32.83
CA PRO A 153 -4.53 5.06 31.86
C PRO A 153 -5.80 4.38 32.36
N PRO A 154 -7.00 4.91 32.10
CA PRO A 154 -8.12 4.02 31.86
C PRO A 154 -7.70 3.12 30.68
N VAL A 155 -7.64 1.80 30.91
CA VAL A 155 -7.11 0.80 29.96
C VAL A 155 -8.01 0.65 28.71
N GLN A 156 -9.22 1.20 28.73
CA GLN A 156 -10.22 0.99 27.68
C GLN A 156 -9.83 1.50 26.29
N PRO A 157 -9.25 2.70 26.07
CA PRO A 157 -8.93 3.20 24.72
C PRO A 157 -7.78 2.43 24.04
N ILE A 158 -6.75 2.04 24.81
CA ILE A 158 -5.64 1.23 24.29
C ILE A 158 -6.13 -0.17 23.94
N CYS A 159 -7.01 -0.73 24.77
CA CYS A 159 -7.63 -2.02 24.49
C CYS A 159 -8.65 -1.96 23.34
N SER A 160 -9.33 -0.84 23.08
CA SER A 160 -10.24 -0.72 21.93
C SER A 160 -9.45 -0.61 20.62
N MET A 161 -8.35 0.15 20.57
CA MET A 161 -7.44 0.18 19.41
C MET A 161 -6.78 -1.19 19.12
N ALA A 162 -6.36 -1.91 20.17
CA ALA A 162 -5.84 -3.27 20.01
C ALA A 162 -6.92 -4.33 19.71
N ARG A 163 -8.21 -4.00 19.88
CA ARG A 163 -9.36 -4.87 19.58
C ARG A 163 -9.97 -4.57 18.21
N SER A 164 -9.83 -3.34 17.69
CA SER A 164 -10.38 -2.92 16.40
C SER A 164 -9.61 -3.46 15.21
N VAL A 165 -8.39 -3.98 15.41
CA VAL A 165 -7.71 -4.76 14.36
C VAL A 165 -8.04 -6.24 14.51
N PRO A 166 -8.84 -6.82 13.59
CA PRO A 166 -9.13 -8.25 13.61
C PRO A 166 -7.85 -9.08 13.69
N ARG A 167 -7.77 -9.95 14.70
CA ARG A 167 -6.67 -10.93 14.85
C ARG A 167 -6.50 -11.83 13.61
N SER A 168 -7.53 -11.93 12.77
CA SER A 168 -7.54 -12.65 11.50
C SER A 168 -6.75 -11.93 10.40
N LEU A 169 -6.55 -10.62 10.46
CA LEU A 169 -5.82 -9.88 9.43
C LEU A 169 -4.31 -10.12 9.48
N TRP A 170 -3.75 -10.52 10.63
CA TRP A 170 -2.29 -10.61 10.79
C TRP A 170 -1.59 -11.66 9.94
N PRO A 171 -2.07 -12.92 9.88
CA PRO A 171 -1.53 -13.89 8.95
C PRO A 171 -1.77 -13.44 7.51
N ILE A 172 -2.83 -12.68 7.23
CA ILE A 172 -3.23 -12.28 5.88
C ILE A 172 -2.35 -11.15 5.36
N VAL A 173 -2.08 -10.09 6.14
CA VAL A 173 -1.16 -9.00 5.78
C VAL A 173 0.26 -9.54 5.58
N LEU A 174 0.72 -10.43 6.46
CA LEU A 174 1.99 -11.13 6.23
C LEU A 174 1.94 -11.98 4.97
N THR A 175 0.90 -12.80 4.82
CA THR A 175 0.83 -13.77 3.72
C THR A 175 0.77 -13.04 2.41
N LEU A 176 0.14 -11.87 2.35
CA LEU A 176 0.12 -11.00 1.19
C LEU A 176 1.40 -10.21 1.02
N PHE A 177 2.02 -9.69 2.07
CA PHE A 177 3.38 -9.17 1.94
C PHE A 177 4.33 -10.21 1.39
N LEU A 178 4.30 -11.44 1.92
CA LEU A 178 5.09 -12.56 1.44
C LEU A 178 4.60 -13.07 0.08
N ARG A 179 3.31 -12.94 -0.26
CA ARG A 179 2.76 -13.41 -1.54
C ARG A 179 3.09 -12.42 -2.63
N VAL A 180 2.82 -11.15 -2.43
CA VAL A 180 3.29 -10.07 -3.29
C VAL A 180 4.81 -10.15 -3.35
N ALA A 181 5.57 -10.28 -2.25
CA ALA A 181 7.03 -10.48 -2.31
C ALA A 181 7.45 -11.76 -3.09
N LYS A 182 6.74 -12.88 -2.94
CA LYS A 182 6.96 -14.14 -3.70
C LYS A 182 6.44 -14.11 -5.14
N GLU A 183 5.58 -13.17 -5.46
CA GLU A 183 5.11 -12.88 -6.82
C GLU A 183 6.13 -11.90 -7.44
N THR A 184 6.59 -10.89 -6.71
CA THR A 184 7.61 -9.91 -7.14
C THR A 184 8.99 -10.53 -7.34
N ALA A 185 9.31 -11.58 -6.59
CA ALA A 185 10.62 -12.19 -6.55
C ALA A 185 10.49 -13.70 -6.30
N ALA A 186 11.56 -14.48 -6.43
CA ALA A 186 11.51 -15.94 -6.56
C ALA A 186 10.53 -16.63 -5.56
N PRO A 187 9.84 -17.72 -5.97
CA PRO A 187 8.76 -18.38 -5.20
C PRO A 187 9.18 -18.91 -3.80
N HIS A 188 10.46 -18.81 -3.46
CA HIS A 188 11.07 -19.26 -2.22
C HIS A 188 11.47 -18.13 -1.27
N ILE A 189 11.14 -16.87 -1.56
CA ILE A 189 11.51 -15.77 -0.67
C ILE A 189 10.75 -15.90 0.65
N VAL A 190 11.52 -16.24 1.66
CA VAL A 190 11.12 -16.25 3.05
C VAL A 190 11.98 -15.18 3.71
N LEU A 191 11.35 -14.08 4.15
CA LEU A 191 12.08 -13.11 4.97
C LEU A 191 12.71 -13.84 6.17
N PRO A 192 14.05 -13.71 6.37
CA PRO A 192 14.72 -14.05 7.61
C PRO A 192 13.94 -13.56 8.82
N GLY A 193 14.01 -14.30 9.93
CA GLY A 193 13.22 -14.00 11.14
C GLY A 193 13.34 -12.54 11.59
N ALA A 194 14.56 -11.99 11.60
CA ALA A 194 14.80 -10.60 11.97
C ALA A 194 14.16 -9.58 11.02
N GLN A 195 14.26 -9.78 9.70
CA GLN A 195 13.63 -8.89 8.71
C GLN A 195 12.11 -8.97 8.78
N ARG A 196 11.56 -10.17 8.99
CA ARG A 196 10.12 -10.36 9.19
C ARG A 196 9.63 -9.60 10.42
N SER A 197 10.35 -9.66 11.54
CA SER A 197 10.02 -8.90 12.75
C SER A 197 10.08 -7.39 12.52
N ARG A 198 11.10 -6.87 11.82
CA ARG A 198 11.21 -5.45 11.46
C ARG A 198 10.07 -4.99 10.54
N PHE A 199 9.71 -5.81 9.56
CA PHE A 199 8.58 -5.57 8.68
C PHE A 199 7.28 -5.47 9.48
N TYR A 200 7.02 -6.41 10.38
CA TYR A 200 5.83 -6.34 11.24
C TYR A 200 5.80 -5.09 12.10
N ALA A 201 6.89 -4.81 12.81
CA ALA A 201 6.99 -3.63 13.65
C ALA A 201 6.63 -2.37 12.84
N SER A 202 7.12 -2.28 11.60
CA SER A 202 6.85 -1.16 10.71
C SER A 202 5.40 -1.09 10.23
N VAL A 203 4.77 -2.21 9.88
CA VAL A 203 3.32 -2.27 9.62
C VAL A 203 2.54 -1.78 10.84
N TYR A 204 2.89 -2.26 12.05
CA TYR A 204 2.24 -1.83 13.28
C TYR A 204 2.38 -0.34 13.54
N ARG A 205 3.56 0.24 13.28
CA ARG A 205 3.79 1.68 13.43
C ARG A 205 2.95 2.49 12.47
N ILE A 206 2.81 2.04 11.22
CA ILE A 206 1.95 2.69 10.22
C ILE A 206 0.48 2.58 10.63
N MET A 207 0.04 1.42 11.13
CA MET A 207 -1.32 1.28 11.65
C MET A 207 -1.56 2.18 12.85
N LEU A 208 -0.62 2.24 13.79
CA LEU A 208 -0.70 3.14 14.93
C LEU A 208 -0.75 4.61 14.48
N TYR A 209 0.11 4.99 13.54
CA TYR A 209 0.10 6.32 12.93
C TYR A 209 -1.27 6.64 12.34
N ARG A 210 -1.83 5.72 11.56
CA ARG A 210 -3.18 5.85 11.00
C ARG A 210 -4.24 6.04 12.09
N GLU A 211 -4.22 5.24 13.15
CA GLU A 211 -5.20 5.37 14.23
C GLU A 211 -5.08 6.70 15.00
N VAL A 212 -3.85 7.20 15.18
CA VAL A 212 -3.59 8.47 15.88
C VAL A 212 -4.04 9.67 15.06
N PHE A 213 -3.85 9.60 13.75
CA PHE A 213 -4.22 10.65 12.79
C PHE A 213 -5.42 10.25 11.95
N ASN A 214 -6.27 9.37 12.48
CA ASN A 214 -7.48 8.93 11.79
C ASN A 214 -8.42 10.12 11.68
N LEU A 215 -9.03 10.29 10.53
CA LEU A 215 -10.00 11.35 10.33
C LEU A 215 -11.31 11.02 11.05
N PRO A 216 -12.03 12.04 11.57
CA PRO A 216 -13.47 11.92 11.70
C PRO A 216 -14.05 11.64 10.30
N VAL A 217 -14.97 10.68 10.23
CA VAL A 217 -15.45 10.10 8.97
C VAL A 217 -16.18 11.13 8.09
N ASN A 218 -16.62 12.25 8.66
CA ASN A 218 -17.47 13.24 7.98
C ASN A 218 -16.67 14.21 7.10
N LEU A 219 -17.00 14.26 5.81
CA LEU A 219 -16.48 15.20 4.83
C LEU A 219 -16.64 16.67 5.21
N ASP A 220 -17.77 17.03 5.84
CA ASP A 220 -18.04 18.41 6.27
C ASP A 220 -16.95 18.92 7.22
N ASP A 221 -16.38 18.03 8.05
CA ASP A 221 -15.28 18.37 8.95
C ASP A 221 -13.97 18.56 8.17
N ILE A 222 -13.77 17.81 7.08
CA ILE A 222 -12.56 17.89 6.25
C ILE A 222 -12.53 19.22 5.50
N ASP A 223 -13.63 19.60 4.84
CA ASP A 223 -13.70 20.86 4.09
C ASP A 223 -13.48 22.06 5.03
N ALA A 224 -14.14 22.06 6.19
CA ALA A 224 -13.93 23.08 7.22
C ALA A 224 -12.49 23.10 7.76
N MET A 225 -11.82 21.95 7.81
CA MET A 225 -10.41 21.83 8.20
C MET A 225 -9.45 22.31 7.10
N GLU A 226 -9.78 22.13 5.82
CA GLU A 226 -8.98 22.60 4.69
C GLU A 226 -9.06 24.11 4.49
N GLU A 227 -10.21 24.71 4.79
CA GLU A 227 -10.41 26.17 4.77
C GLU A 227 -9.59 26.91 5.85
N GLU A 228 -9.07 26.22 6.86
CA GLU A 228 -8.20 26.77 7.89
C GLU A 228 -6.73 26.31 7.71
N PRO A 229 -5.88 27.04 6.96
CA PRO A 229 -4.47 26.68 6.75
C PRO A 229 -3.69 26.40 8.04
N ALA A 230 -4.02 27.14 9.11
CA ALA A 230 -3.40 26.95 10.43
C ALA A 230 -3.71 25.55 11.01
N PHE A 231 -4.89 24.99 10.75
CA PHE A 231 -5.25 23.65 11.17
C PHE A 231 -4.43 22.58 10.42
N LEU A 232 -4.32 22.70 9.09
CA LEU A 232 -3.51 21.80 8.28
C LEU A 232 -2.04 21.82 8.70
N ASP A 233 -1.47 23.00 8.92
CA ASP A 233 -0.08 23.16 9.36
C ASP A 233 0.14 22.57 10.75
N ARG A 234 -0.80 22.77 11.69
CA ARG A 234 -0.77 22.11 13.01
C ARG A 234 -0.78 20.59 12.86
N THR A 235 -1.69 20.04 12.06
CA THR A 235 -1.81 18.59 11.86
C THR A 235 -0.55 18.00 11.21
N ARG A 236 0.00 18.65 10.19
CA ARG A 236 1.26 18.25 9.55
C ARG A 236 2.42 18.28 10.53
N LYS A 237 2.49 19.29 11.39
CA LYS A 237 3.49 19.38 12.45
C LYS A 237 3.33 18.25 13.48
N GLU A 238 2.11 17.95 13.93
CA GLU A 238 1.87 16.84 14.86
C GLU A 238 2.26 15.48 14.26
N ARG A 239 1.94 15.25 12.97
CA ARG A 239 2.38 14.07 12.21
C ARG A 239 3.89 13.94 12.18
N HIS A 240 4.58 15.05 11.89
CA HIS A 240 6.03 15.14 11.91
C HIS A 240 6.59 14.81 13.30
N ASP A 241 6.10 15.48 14.35
CA ASP A 241 6.58 15.31 15.72
C ASP A 241 6.35 13.88 16.24
N PHE A 242 5.24 13.25 15.83
CA PHE A 242 4.97 11.84 16.13
C PHE A 242 5.99 10.91 15.47
N LEU A 243 6.30 11.11 14.18
CA LEU A 243 7.27 10.28 13.47
C LEU A 243 8.71 10.53 13.93
N ALA A 244 9.04 11.76 14.35
CA ALA A 244 10.36 12.12 14.85
C ALA A 244 10.73 11.40 16.16
N ALA A 245 9.76 10.74 16.83
CA ALA A 245 10.00 9.91 18.00
C ALA A 245 10.59 8.51 17.67
N TYR A 246 10.59 8.09 16.40
CA TYR A 246 11.14 6.82 15.96
C TYR A 246 12.63 6.94 15.60
N THR A 247 13.36 5.83 15.68
CA THR A 247 14.76 5.81 15.22
C THR A 247 14.83 5.93 13.69
N THR A 248 15.95 6.42 13.15
CA THR A 248 16.19 6.45 11.70
C THR A 248 15.98 5.09 11.05
N SER A 249 16.41 4.00 11.70
CA SER A 249 16.20 2.63 11.21
C SER A 249 14.71 2.29 11.10
N ASP A 250 13.92 2.65 12.12
CA ASP A 250 12.48 2.41 12.12
C ASP A 250 11.78 3.23 11.03
N LEU A 251 12.20 4.48 10.81
CA LEU A 251 11.66 5.34 9.77
C LEU A 251 11.98 4.81 8.36
N LEU A 252 13.18 4.27 8.14
CA LEU A 252 13.53 3.61 6.89
C LEU A 252 12.69 2.36 6.66
N ASP A 253 12.46 1.56 7.70
CA ASP A 253 11.61 0.37 7.60
C ASP A 253 10.14 0.75 7.34
N MET A 254 9.61 1.80 7.99
CA MET A 254 8.29 2.35 7.70
C MET A 254 8.18 2.85 6.26
N ARG A 255 9.22 3.55 5.75
CA ARG A 255 9.27 3.99 4.35
C ARG A 255 9.20 2.84 3.37
N ALA A 256 9.89 1.75 3.67
CA ALA A 256 9.93 0.56 2.86
C ALA A 256 8.56 -0.14 2.81
N VAL A 257 7.88 -0.30 3.96
CA VAL A 257 6.50 -0.82 4.01
C VAL A 257 5.54 0.11 3.27
N HIS A 258 5.71 1.42 3.43
CA HIS A 258 4.89 2.42 2.76
C HIS A 258 5.02 2.36 1.23
N ALA A 259 6.24 2.31 0.70
CA ALA A 259 6.48 2.16 -0.73
C ALA A 259 5.87 0.87 -1.29
N PHE A 260 5.98 -0.22 -0.52
CA PHE A 260 5.33 -1.49 -0.86
C PHE A 260 3.80 -1.36 -0.95
N MET A 261 3.17 -0.66 -0.01
CA MET A 261 1.71 -0.42 -0.08
C MET A 261 1.33 0.46 -1.28
N TYR A 262 2.13 1.45 -1.64
CA TYR A 262 1.91 2.22 -2.88
C TYR A 262 1.94 1.34 -4.12
N ASP A 263 2.85 0.37 -4.21
CA ASP A 263 2.87 -0.56 -5.34
C ASP A 263 1.58 -1.40 -5.38
N ILE A 264 1.09 -1.86 -4.22
CA ILE A 264 -0.21 -2.56 -4.15
C ILE A 264 -1.36 -1.66 -4.60
N ILE A 265 -1.40 -0.41 -4.13
CA ILE A 265 -2.46 0.54 -4.51
C ILE A 265 -2.42 0.79 -6.02
N ARG A 266 -1.21 0.97 -6.59
CA ARG A 266 -1.05 1.13 -8.04
C ARG A 266 -1.59 -0.09 -8.79
N ASP A 267 -1.30 -1.30 -8.32
CA ASP A 267 -1.81 -2.53 -8.92
C ASP A 267 -3.35 -2.59 -8.85
N VAL A 268 -3.97 -2.17 -7.73
CA VAL A 268 -5.45 -2.11 -7.62
C VAL A 268 -6.04 -1.08 -8.57
N VAL A 269 -5.49 0.14 -8.62
CA VAL A 269 -5.96 1.21 -9.51
C VAL A 269 -5.83 0.78 -10.98
N ALA A 270 -4.75 0.08 -11.33
CA ALA A 270 -4.53 -0.41 -12.68
C ALA A 270 -5.57 -1.45 -13.13
N GLU A 271 -6.14 -2.21 -12.20
CA GLU A 271 -7.16 -3.22 -12.50
C GLU A 271 -8.57 -2.61 -12.62
N GLU A 272 -8.90 -1.54 -11.89
CA GLU A 272 -10.19 -0.86 -12.03
C GLU A 272 -10.24 0.16 -13.18
N HIS A 273 -9.10 0.72 -13.59
CA HIS A 273 -9.05 1.79 -14.58
C HIS A 273 -8.26 1.39 -15.84
N ASP A 274 -8.95 1.28 -16.99
CA ASP A 274 -8.34 0.94 -18.28
C ASP A 274 -7.37 2.02 -18.84
N SER A 275 -7.55 3.27 -18.42
CA SER A 275 -6.79 4.44 -18.87
C SER A 275 -6.61 5.45 -17.75
N GLY A 276 -5.55 6.25 -17.80
CA GLY A 276 -5.28 7.27 -16.77
C GLY A 276 -4.76 6.70 -15.45
N VAL A 277 -4.31 5.43 -15.42
CA VAL A 277 -3.85 4.74 -14.19
C VAL A 277 -2.88 5.57 -13.37
N GLU A 278 -1.90 6.23 -13.98
CA GLU A 278 -0.91 7.02 -13.23
C GLU A 278 -1.51 8.31 -12.64
N GLU A 279 -2.41 8.97 -13.37
CA GLU A 279 -3.11 10.16 -12.89
C GLU A 279 -4.03 9.81 -11.71
N GLU A 280 -4.78 8.72 -11.86
CA GLU A 280 -5.68 8.21 -10.83
C GLU A 280 -4.90 7.67 -9.61
N PHE A 281 -3.79 6.98 -9.84
CA PHE A 281 -2.90 6.54 -8.77
C PHE A 281 -2.33 7.72 -8.00
N GLU A 282 -1.80 8.73 -8.69
CA GLU A 282 -1.23 9.92 -8.04
C GLU A 282 -2.29 10.67 -7.22
N ARG A 283 -3.54 10.70 -7.71
CA ARG A 283 -4.70 11.29 -7.04
C ARG A 283 -5.11 10.52 -5.78
N LEU A 284 -5.12 9.19 -5.83
CA LEU A 284 -5.67 8.34 -4.77
C LEU A 284 -4.65 7.83 -3.75
N LYS A 285 -3.37 7.74 -4.09
CA LYS A 285 -2.36 7.00 -3.30
C LYS A 285 -2.31 7.39 -1.84
N ASP A 286 -2.39 8.68 -1.52
CA ASP A 286 -2.27 9.15 -0.14
C ASP A 286 -3.56 8.92 0.67
N ILE A 287 -4.72 9.02 0.02
CA ILE A 287 -6.03 8.70 0.60
C ILE A 287 -6.09 7.21 0.93
N CYS A 288 -5.70 6.36 -0.02
CA CYS A 288 -5.63 4.91 0.14
C CYS A 288 -4.67 4.49 1.26
N ILE A 289 -3.52 5.16 1.41
CA ILE A 289 -2.60 4.92 2.53
C ILE A 289 -3.22 5.35 3.86
N ALA A 290 -3.96 6.46 3.90
CA ALA A 290 -4.65 6.90 5.11
C ALA A 290 -5.77 5.93 5.55
N ALA A 291 -6.34 5.15 4.62
CA ALA A 291 -7.27 4.05 4.95
C ALA A 291 -6.56 2.94 5.77
N GLY A 292 -5.24 2.84 5.61
CA GLY A 292 -4.36 1.97 6.37
C GLY A 292 -4.11 0.60 5.72
N PRO A 293 -3.13 -0.15 6.24
CA PRO A 293 -2.70 -1.42 5.64
C PRO A 293 -3.81 -2.47 5.46
N ALA A 294 -4.83 -2.47 6.33
CA ALA A 294 -5.94 -3.42 6.24
C ALA A 294 -6.86 -3.15 5.03
N ALA A 295 -7.15 -1.88 4.74
CA ALA A 295 -7.96 -1.48 3.59
C ALA A 295 -7.19 -1.75 2.29
N VAL A 296 -5.91 -1.36 2.22
CA VAL A 296 -5.02 -1.66 1.08
C VAL A 296 -4.99 -3.16 0.78
N LEU A 297 -4.93 -3.97 1.83
CA LEU A 297 -4.95 -5.42 1.69
C LEU A 297 -6.24 -5.96 1.09
N LYS A 298 -7.38 -5.51 1.63
CA LYS A 298 -8.70 -5.95 1.20
C LYS A 298 -8.93 -5.50 -0.26
N ALA A 299 -8.56 -4.26 -0.59
CA ALA A 299 -8.63 -3.72 -1.96
C ALA A 299 -7.86 -4.58 -2.96
N HIS A 300 -6.65 -5.02 -2.59
CA HIS A 300 -5.86 -5.92 -3.43
C HIS A 300 -6.43 -7.33 -3.55
N GLN A 301 -7.04 -7.86 -2.49
CA GLN A 301 -7.69 -9.17 -2.55
C GLN A 301 -8.92 -9.16 -3.44
N ASP A 302 -9.68 -8.07 -3.37
CA ASP A 302 -10.92 -7.89 -4.10
C ASP A 302 -10.67 -7.34 -5.52
N LEU A 303 -9.44 -6.89 -5.80
CA LEU A 303 -9.04 -6.14 -7.00
C LEU A 303 -10.00 -4.97 -7.26
N ALA A 304 -10.35 -4.24 -6.19
CA ALA A 304 -11.37 -3.21 -6.22
C ALA A 304 -11.03 -2.03 -5.28
N LEU A 305 -11.51 -0.82 -5.58
CA LEU A 305 -11.36 0.36 -4.73
C LEU A 305 -12.38 0.43 -3.59
N ALA A 306 -13.45 -0.38 -3.64
CA ALA A 306 -14.51 -0.41 -2.63
C ALA A 306 -14.02 -0.47 -1.17
N PRO A 307 -12.94 -1.20 -0.81
CA PRO A 307 -12.43 -1.19 0.56
C PRO A 307 -11.86 0.16 1.03
N PHE A 308 -11.47 1.05 0.10
CA PHE A 308 -11.11 2.43 0.42
C PHE A 308 -12.37 3.29 0.60
N GLU A 309 -13.41 3.07 -0.20
CA GLU A 309 -14.73 3.72 -0.08
C GLU A 309 -15.49 3.30 1.19
N GLU A 310 -15.19 2.12 1.74
CA GLU A 310 -15.70 1.73 3.06
C GLU A 310 -14.93 2.41 4.20
N ALA A 311 -13.67 2.77 3.96
CA ALA A 311 -12.79 3.36 4.96
C ALA A 311 -12.92 4.88 5.03
N HIS A 312 -13.31 5.51 3.92
CA HIS A 312 -13.51 6.95 3.74
C HIS A 312 -14.81 7.19 2.98
N GLU A 313 -15.50 8.30 3.20
CA GLU A 313 -16.71 8.62 2.44
C GLU A 313 -16.41 8.66 0.92
N VAL A 314 -17.35 8.16 0.11
CA VAL A 314 -17.19 8.03 -1.36
C VAL A 314 -16.80 9.36 -2.00
N GLU A 315 -17.27 10.48 -1.46
CA GLU A 315 -16.99 11.81 -2.01
C GLU A 315 -15.55 12.28 -1.74
N VAL A 316 -14.87 11.72 -0.72
CA VAL A 316 -13.42 11.90 -0.52
C VAL A 316 -12.65 11.34 -1.70
N LEU A 317 -13.11 10.20 -2.25
CA LEU A 317 -12.44 9.52 -3.35
C LEU A 317 -12.85 10.08 -4.71
N SER A 318 -14.01 10.75 -4.84
CA SER A 318 -14.51 11.24 -6.14
C SER A 318 -14.21 12.72 -6.41
N SER A 319 -14.01 13.55 -5.39
CA SER A 319 -13.81 15.01 -5.53
C SER A 319 -12.58 15.38 -6.36
N GLY A 320 -11.59 14.50 -6.47
CA GLY A 320 -10.50 14.61 -7.44
C GLY A 320 -9.54 15.78 -7.27
N GLU A 321 -9.82 16.71 -6.36
CA GLU A 321 -8.94 17.80 -6.00
C GLU A 321 -7.82 17.30 -5.08
N ASN A 322 -6.67 17.96 -5.14
CA ASN A 322 -5.52 17.67 -4.28
C ASN A 322 -5.92 17.89 -2.83
N ASN A 323 -6.50 16.88 -2.18
CA ASN A 323 -6.91 16.94 -0.79
C ASN A 323 -5.66 17.26 0.05
N ALA A 324 -5.56 18.52 0.45
CA ALA A 324 -4.37 19.09 1.05
C ALA A 324 -4.09 18.43 2.40
N PHE A 325 -5.14 17.88 3.02
CA PHE A 325 -5.04 17.11 4.24
C PHE A 325 -4.35 15.76 4.04
N PHE A 326 -4.69 15.01 2.98
CA PHE A 326 -4.05 13.73 2.67
C PHE A 326 -2.72 13.86 1.95
N GLY A 327 -2.48 14.95 1.21
CA GLY A 327 -1.25 15.14 0.44
C GLY A 327 0.02 14.83 1.26
N GLY A 328 0.71 13.75 0.88
CA GLY A 328 1.87 13.22 1.60
C GLY A 328 1.58 12.73 3.01
N PHE A 329 0.41 12.13 3.28
CA PHE A 329 -0.12 11.78 4.61
C PHE A 329 0.94 11.26 5.57
N ILE A 330 1.71 10.25 5.16
CA ILE A 330 2.89 9.75 5.88
C ILE A 330 4.20 10.07 5.15
N THR A 331 4.16 10.18 3.82
CA THR A 331 5.34 10.40 2.96
C THR A 331 6.03 11.72 3.24
N ALA A 332 5.27 12.81 3.37
CA ALA A 332 5.82 14.15 3.58
C ALA A 332 6.56 14.26 4.93
N PRO A 333 5.95 13.95 6.09
CA PRO A 333 6.67 14.05 7.36
C PRO A 333 7.83 13.05 7.44
N LEU A 334 7.67 11.84 6.91
CA LEU A 334 8.74 10.84 6.90
C LEU A 334 9.94 11.29 6.04
N THR A 335 9.67 11.87 4.86
CA THR A 335 10.73 12.38 3.97
C THR A 335 11.43 13.60 4.57
N ALA A 336 10.68 14.48 5.25
CA ALA A 336 11.24 15.64 5.93
C ALA A 336 12.25 15.21 7.02
N ILE A 337 11.85 14.30 7.91
CA ILE A 337 12.70 13.82 9.01
C ILE A 337 13.97 13.15 8.45
N LEU A 338 13.82 12.21 7.50
CA LEU A 338 14.97 11.51 6.94
C LEU A 338 15.94 12.45 6.20
N ARG A 339 15.41 13.51 5.56
CA ARG A 339 16.22 14.54 4.90
C ARG A 339 17.01 15.36 5.92
N ASP A 340 16.37 15.78 7.00
CA ASP A 340 16.99 16.59 8.06
C ASP A 340 18.10 15.82 8.76
N GLU A 341 17.90 14.52 8.99
CA GLU A 341 18.93 13.65 9.57
C GLU A 341 20.07 13.32 8.58
N ARG A 342 19.98 13.72 7.31
CA ARG A 342 20.93 13.40 6.22
C ARG A 342 21.07 11.91 5.93
N HIS A 343 20.04 11.11 6.23
CA HIS A 343 20.05 9.66 6.05
C HIS A 343 19.30 9.19 4.81
N VAL A 344 18.84 10.07 3.93
CA VAL A 344 18.21 9.65 2.66
C VAL A 344 19.28 9.06 1.73
N PRO A 345 19.28 7.75 1.45
CA PRO A 345 20.10 7.22 0.38
C PRO A 345 19.61 7.85 -0.92
N ASN A 346 20.50 8.51 -1.67
CA ASN A 346 20.16 9.20 -2.92
C ASN A 346 19.67 8.26 -4.05
N SER A 347 19.72 6.94 -3.83
CA SER A 347 19.52 5.93 -4.86
C SER A 347 19.31 4.57 -4.19
N ALA A 348 18.06 4.19 -3.93
CA ALA A 348 17.67 2.81 -3.66
C ALA A 348 16.14 2.75 -3.67
N VAL A 349 15.60 1.71 -4.30
CA VAL A 349 14.18 1.43 -4.20
C VAL A 349 13.88 1.15 -2.72
N PRO A 350 12.90 1.79 -2.05
CA PRO A 350 12.81 1.82 -0.59
C PRO A 350 12.78 0.44 0.10
N TRP A 351 12.39 -0.63 -0.60
CA TRP A 351 12.30 -1.98 -0.07
C TRP A 351 13.66 -2.72 0.02
N GLU A 352 14.74 -2.20 -0.59
CA GLU A 352 16.12 -2.74 -0.46
C GLU A 352 16.57 -2.80 1.01
N THR A 353 15.98 -1.98 1.90
CA THR A 353 16.22 -1.98 3.35
C THR A 353 15.85 -3.31 4.02
N PHE A 354 14.89 -4.05 3.46
CA PHE A 354 14.53 -5.40 3.88
C PHE A 354 15.27 -6.49 3.10
N GLU A 355 15.94 -6.16 2.00
CA GLU A 355 16.75 -7.11 1.21
C GLU A 355 18.15 -7.32 1.78
N GLY A 356 18.34 -7.23 3.10
CA GLY A 356 19.64 -7.53 3.70
C GLY A 356 20.10 -8.90 3.23
N THR A 357 21.09 -8.93 2.31
CA THR A 357 21.54 -10.08 1.50
C THR A 357 20.55 -11.22 1.60
N LEU A 358 19.41 -11.11 0.90
CA LEU A 358 18.66 -12.31 0.57
C LEU A 358 19.71 -13.21 -0.06
N SER A 359 20.14 -14.21 0.71
CA SER A 359 21.10 -15.22 0.30
C SER A 359 20.38 -16.11 -0.70
N ALA A 360 20.04 -15.51 -1.84
CA ALA A 360 19.61 -16.17 -3.03
C ALA A 360 20.87 -16.78 -3.64
N GLU A 361 21.50 -17.68 -2.88
CA GLU A 361 22.67 -18.43 -3.34
C GLU A 361 22.36 -19.21 -4.64
N ASP A 362 21.09 -19.29 -5.06
CA ASP A 362 20.65 -20.03 -6.23
C ASP A 362 19.65 -19.33 -7.19
N ASP A 363 19.18 -18.09 -6.97
CA ASP A 363 18.22 -17.45 -7.90
C ASP A 363 18.95 -16.74 -9.04
N PHE A 364 19.51 -17.54 -9.94
CA PHE A 364 20.08 -17.06 -11.20
C PHE A 364 19.05 -17.14 -12.32
N CYS A 365 19.12 -16.21 -13.27
CA CYS A 365 18.38 -16.32 -14.52
C CYS A 365 18.64 -17.70 -15.15
N SER A 366 17.57 -18.44 -15.42
CA SER A 366 17.68 -19.81 -15.93
C SER A 366 18.44 -19.88 -17.27
N GLN A 367 18.43 -18.78 -18.03
CA GLN A 367 19.04 -18.63 -19.35
C GLN A 367 20.50 -18.13 -19.26
N CYS A 368 20.74 -16.95 -18.70
CA CYS A 368 22.07 -16.32 -18.71
C CYS A 368 22.89 -16.52 -17.42
N LYS A 369 22.29 -17.10 -16.39
CA LYS A 369 22.91 -17.34 -15.08
C LYS A 369 23.37 -16.08 -14.33
N VAL A 370 22.85 -14.91 -14.69
CA VAL A 370 23.09 -13.64 -13.97
C VAL A 370 22.11 -13.53 -12.80
N VAL A 371 22.58 -12.99 -11.68
CA VAL A 371 21.75 -12.57 -10.54
C VAL A 371 21.11 -11.23 -10.89
N ALA A 372 19.79 -11.22 -11.06
CA ALA A 372 19.00 -10.05 -11.43
C ALA A 372 17.54 -10.29 -11.01
N PRO A 373 16.66 -9.26 -11.01
CA PRO A 373 15.23 -9.46 -10.87
C PRO A 373 14.72 -10.46 -11.93
N LEU A 374 14.04 -11.51 -11.47
CA LEU A 374 13.59 -12.62 -12.32
C LEU A 374 12.09 -12.58 -12.58
N TRP A 375 11.72 -12.94 -13.80
CA TRP A 375 10.37 -12.96 -14.33
C TRP A 375 9.94 -14.38 -14.68
N SER A 376 8.68 -14.69 -14.43
CA SER A 376 8.02 -15.97 -14.74
C SER A 376 6.54 -15.75 -15.00
N SER A 377 5.84 -16.79 -15.47
CA SER A 377 4.39 -16.81 -15.67
C SER A 377 3.58 -16.25 -14.49
N LYS A 378 4.11 -16.35 -13.27
CA LYS A 378 3.46 -15.88 -12.03
C LYS A 378 3.48 -14.37 -11.85
N ASN A 379 4.41 -13.65 -12.50
CA ASN A 379 4.65 -12.24 -12.23
C ASN A 379 4.74 -11.34 -13.46
N TRP A 380 4.41 -11.86 -14.64
CA TRP A 380 4.31 -11.06 -15.86
C TRP A 380 3.27 -9.94 -15.79
N HIS A 381 2.26 -10.05 -14.92
CA HIS A 381 1.29 -8.97 -14.69
C HIS A 381 1.96 -7.67 -14.19
N ARG A 382 3.15 -7.77 -13.57
CA ARG A 382 3.92 -6.63 -13.07
C ARG A 382 4.89 -6.05 -14.10
N LEU A 383 4.90 -6.56 -15.33
CA LEU A 383 5.70 -5.98 -16.41
C LEU A 383 5.08 -4.64 -16.79
N ILE A 384 5.50 -3.59 -16.10
CA ILE A 384 5.11 -2.23 -16.44
C ILE A 384 5.84 -1.83 -17.72
N ALA A 385 5.07 -1.44 -18.73
CA ALA A 385 5.52 -0.70 -19.91
C ALA A 385 6.83 -1.23 -20.54
N VAL A 386 6.83 -2.48 -20.99
CA VAL A 386 7.86 -2.93 -21.93
C VAL A 386 7.69 -2.12 -23.21
N ASP A 387 8.73 -1.38 -23.62
CA ASP A 387 8.74 -0.73 -24.94
C ASP A 387 8.87 -1.81 -26.02
N LEU A 388 7.73 -2.37 -26.39
CA LEU A 388 7.62 -3.46 -27.36
C LEU A 388 8.15 -3.02 -28.73
N LEU A 389 8.06 -1.73 -29.07
CA LEU A 389 8.61 -1.21 -30.32
C LEU A 389 10.13 -1.25 -30.30
N ALA A 390 10.77 -0.93 -29.18
CA ALA A 390 12.22 -1.06 -29.01
C ALA A 390 12.71 -2.52 -29.12
N LEU A 391 11.84 -3.50 -28.87
CA LEU A 391 12.16 -4.93 -29.03
C LEU A 391 12.03 -5.44 -30.47
N LEU A 392 11.52 -4.63 -31.41
CA LEU A 392 11.39 -5.05 -32.81
C LEU A 392 12.77 -5.19 -33.48
N PRO A 393 13.00 -6.28 -34.23
CA PRO A 393 14.31 -6.55 -34.81
C PRO A 393 14.64 -5.60 -35.97
N GLY A 394 15.94 -5.34 -36.14
CA GLY A 394 16.48 -4.64 -37.31
C GLY A 394 16.04 -3.18 -37.40
N LYS A 395 15.29 -2.86 -38.46
CA LYS A 395 14.79 -1.51 -38.78
C LYS A 395 13.27 -1.39 -38.74
N LEU A 396 12.62 -2.36 -38.09
CA LEU A 396 11.16 -2.43 -38.05
C LEU A 396 10.54 -1.41 -37.07
N ASN A 397 11.25 -1.08 -35.98
CA ASN A 397 10.86 0.00 -35.07
C ASN A 397 10.89 1.40 -35.74
N GLU A 398 11.70 1.57 -36.78
CA GLU A 398 11.77 2.79 -37.60
C GLU A 398 10.77 2.77 -38.77
N ASN A 399 10.00 1.69 -38.96
CA ASN A 399 8.96 1.60 -39.99
C ASN A 399 7.63 2.12 -39.41
N ASP A 400 7.31 3.37 -39.70
CA ASP A 400 6.12 4.07 -39.22
C ASP A 400 4.80 3.29 -39.46
N LEU A 401 4.64 2.67 -40.62
CA LEU A 401 3.46 1.88 -40.96
C LEU A 401 3.35 0.59 -40.14
N GLU A 402 4.47 -0.11 -39.94
CA GLU A 402 4.48 -1.35 -39.16
C GLU A 402 4.35 -1.07 -37.66
N ALA A 403 5.03 -0.05 -37.15
CA ALA A 403 4.92 0.39 -35.76
C ALA A 403 3.47 0.80 -35.43
N GLU A 404 2.84 1.61 -36.28
CA GLU A 404 1.42 1.99 -36.14
C GLU A 404 0.51 0.75 -36.15
N ALA A 405 0.70 -0.17 -37.08
CA ALA A 405 -0.11 -1.40 -37.13
C ALA A 405 0.08 -2.28 -35.89
N ILE A 406 1.29 -2.33 -35.32
CA ILE A 406 1.57 -3.05 -34.08
C ILE A 406 0.89 -2.37 -32.89
N LEU A 407 1.01 -1.04 -32.77
CA LEU A 407 0.32 -0.28 -31.74
C LEU A 407 -1.20 -0.48 -31.82
N GLN A 408 -1.77 -0.49 -33.03
CA GLN A 408 -3.20 -0.78 -33.23
C GLN A 408 -3.58 -2.19 -32.75
N ILE A 409 -2.75 -3.20 -32.95
CA ILE A 409 -3.00 -4.56 -32.44
C ILE A 409 -2.94 -4.58 -30.90
N LEU A 410 -1.98 -3.87 -30.31
CA LEU A 410 -1.81 -3.81 -28.86
C LEU A 410 -2.93 -3.01 -28.17
N MET A 411 -3.42 -1.94 -28.82
CA MET A 411 -4.37 -1.00 -28.25
C MET A 411 -5.83 -1.28 -28.63
N HIS A 412 -6.09 -1.87 -29.79
CA HIS A 412 -7.42 -1.88 -30.42
C HIS A 412 -7.80 -3.23 -31.05
N ASP A 413 -7.44 -4.35 -30.42
CA ASP A 413 -7.92 -5.64 -30.92
C ASP A 413 -9.46 -5.64 -30.97
N LYS A 414 -10.00 -5.71 -32.18
CA LYS A 414 -11.44 -5.52 -32.45
C LYS A 414 -12.30 -6.62 -31.83
N ALA A 415 -11.68 -7.70 -31.37
CA ALA A 415 -12.35 -8.81 -30.72
C ALA A 415 -12.53 -8.57 -29.22
N HIS A 416 -11.49 -8.21 -28.45
CA HIS A 416 -11.53 -8.09 -26.98
C HIS A 416 -10.46 -7.11 -26.45
N SER A 417 -10.59 -6.72 -25.17
CA SER A 417 -9.76 -5.83 -24.35
C SER A 417 -8.29 -5.63 -24.77
N ARG A 418 -7.76 -4.42 -24.51
CA ARG A 418 -6.35 -4.03 -24.64
C ARG A 418 -5.41 -5.20 -24.28
N VAL A 419 -4.49 -5.57 -25.18
CA VAL A 419 -3.53 -6.65 -24.90
C VAL A 419 -2.49 -6.09 -23.94
N ASP A 420 -2.64 -6.40 -22.66
CA ASP A 420 -1.66 -6.04 -21.65
C ASP A 420 -0.33 -6.81 -21.87
N ALA A 421 0.75 -6.33 -21.26
CA ALA A 421 2.07 -6.95 -21.40
C ALA A 421 2.06 -8.41 -20.95
N ARG A 422 1.24 -8.74 -19.94
CA ARG A 422 1.05 -10.10 -19.42
C ARG A 422 0.52 -11.04 -20.49
N THR A 423 -0.58 -10.68 -21.12
CA THR A 423 -1.27 -11.49 -22.13
C THR A 423 -0.38 -11.67 -23.35
N LEU A 424 0.28 -10.60 -23.81
CA LEU A 424 1.26 -10.66 -24.89
C LEU A 424 2.37 -11.67 -24.57
N VAL A 425 3.02 -11.55 -23.42
CA VAL A 425 4.13 -12.44 -23.04
C VAL A 425 3.62 -13.88 -22.92
N ALA A 426 2.47 -14.09 -22.28
CA ALA A 426 1.88 -15.42 -22.16
C ALA A 426 1.62 -16.07 -23.52
N GLU A 427 1.00 -15.33 -24.45
CA GLU A 427 0.74 -15.82 -25.79
C GLU A 427 2.02 -16.10 -26.57
N ILE A 428 3.04 -15.25 -26.47
CA ILE A 428 4.35 -15.48 -27.09
C ILE A 428 4.98 -16.78 -26.59
N PHE A 429 4.88 -17.09 -25.30
CA PHE A 429 5.37 -18.36 -24.74
C PHE A 429 4.51 -19.57 -25.14
N ASP A 430 3.23 -19.34 -25.47
CA ASP A 430 2.29 -20.36 -25.97
C ASP A 430 2.45 -20.66 -27.47
N LEU A 431 2.99 -19.73 -28.27
CA LEU A 431 3.22 -19.92 -29.72
C LEU A 431 4.22 -21.05 -30.07
N ASP A 432 4.84 -21.68 -29.08
CA ASP A 432 5.91 -22.64 -29.27
C ASP A 432 5.76 -23.85 -28.32
N GLU A 433 6.48 -24.94 -28.58
CA GLU A 433 6.59 -26.10 -27.65
C GLU A 433 7.35 -25.74 -26.34
N ARG A 434 7.50 -24.45 -26.07
CA ARG A 434 8.25 -23.82 -25.00
C ARG A 434 7.42 -23.43 -23.79
N LYS A 435 6.19 -23.97 -23.64
CA LYS A 435 5.48 -23.96 -22.34
C LYS A 435 6.38 -24.35 -21.17
N LYS A 436 7.40 -25.20 -21.41
CA LYS A 436 8.44 -25.59 -20.46
C LYS A 436 9.29 -24.44 -19.90
N HIS A 437 9.32 -23.27 -20.56
CA HIS A 437 10.08 -22.10 -20.15
C HIS A 437 9.23 -21.04 -19.45
N ALA A 438 7.89 -21.09 -19.55
CA ALA A 438 7.02 -20.10 -18.90
C ALA A 438 7.20 -20.10 -17.37
N ASP A 439 7.46 -21.27 -16.79
CA ASP A 439 7.69 -21.42 -15.35
C ASP A 439 9.16 -21.19 -14.92
N GLN A 440 10.07 -20.94 -15.88
CA GLN A 440 11.46 -20.66 -15.57
C GLN A 440 11.63 -19.18 -15.19
N CYS A 441 12.35 -18.92 -14.11
CA CYS A 441 12.71 -17.57 -13.70
C CYS A 441 13.82 -17.02 -14.63
N ILE A 442 13.54 -15.96 -15.38
CA ILE A 442 14.47 -15.32 -16.34
C ILE A 442 14.64 -13.83 -16.06
N CYS A 443 15.84 -13.28 -16.24
CA CYS A 443 16.04 -11.83 -16.09
C CYS A 443 15.32 -11.04 -17.19
N LEU A 444 15.13 -9.73 -16.96
CA LEU A 444 14.46 -8.84 -17.91
C LEU A 444 15.12 -8.84 -19.29
N ASP A 445 16.45 -8.85 -19.37
CA ASP A 445 17.16 -8.90 -20.66
C ASP A 445 16.89 -10.19 -21.44
N CYS A 446 16.85 -11.33 -20.75
CA CYS A 446 16.49 -12.60 -21.37
C CYS A 446 15.03 -12.62 -21.81
N LEU A 447 14.13 -12.05 -21.01
CA LEU A 447 12.73 -11.87 -21.38
C LEU A 447 12.59 -10.99 -22.63
N HIS A 448 13.25 -9.83 -22.66
CA HIS A 448 13.30 -8.92 -23.82
C HIS A 448 13.85 -9.63 -25.06
N SER A 449 14.92 -10.41 -24.93
CA SER A 449 15.48 -11.17 -26.04
C SER A 449 14.51 -12.23 -26.57
N ILE A 450 13.75 -12.90 -25.69
CA ILE A 450 12.72 -13.87 -26.08
C ILE A 450 11.58 -13.12 -26.78
N VAL A 451 10.99 -12.11 -26.13
CA VAL A 451 9.88 -11.32 -26.67
C VAL A 451 10.27 -10.75 -28.04
N GLY A 452 11.38 -10.02 -28.17
CA GLY A 452 11.80 -9.43 -29.44
C GLY A 452 12.02 -10.44 -30.57
N LYS A 453 12.45 -11.67 -30.24
CA LYS A 453 12.63 -12.74 -31.22
C LYS A 453 11.30 -13.27 -31.78
N TYR A 454 10.24 -13.29 -30.97
CA TYR A 454 8.96 -13.91 -31.32
C TYR A 454 7.84 -12.89 -31.61
N LEU A 455 8.01 -11.64 -31.17
CA LEU A 455 7.02 -10.58 -31.27
C LEU A 455 6.52 -10.38 -32.71
N VAL A 456 7.44 -10.33 -33.69
CA VAL A 456 7.04 -10.15 -35.10
C VAL A 456 6.21 -11.34 -35.62
N GLY A 457 6.54 -12.56 -35.19
CA GLY A 457 5.77 -13.75 -35.54
C GLY A 457 4.36 -13.72 -34.94
N TRP A 458 4.26 -13.32 -33.67
CA TRP A 458 2.99 -13.11 -32.98
C TRP A 458 2.14 -12.03 -33.65
N VAL A 459 2.71 -10.85 -33.94
CA VAL A 459 2.05 -9.75 -34.67
C VAL A 459 1.54 -10.23 -36.02
N TYR A 460 2.36 -10.96 -36.77
CA TYR A 460 1.99 -11.48 -38.08
C TYR A 460 0.77 -12.41 -38.00
N GLN A 461 0.72 -13.31 -37.01
CA GLN A 461 -0.43 -14.17 -36.78
C GLN A 461 -1.69 -13.37 -36.45
N ARG A 462 -1.58 -12.38 -35.56
CA ARG A 462 -2.69 -11.47 -35.22
C ARG A 462 -3.22 -10.72 -36.45
N LYS A 463 -2.32 -10.19 -37.30
CA LYS A 463 -2.71 -9.55 -38.58
C LYS A 463 -3.49 -10.52 -39.47
N VAL A 464 -2.99 -11.73 -39.68
CA VAL A 464 -3.64 -12.74 -40.52
C VAL A 464 -5.01 -13.15 -39.95
N LEU A 465 -5.11 -13.36 -38.64
CA LEU A 465 -6.39 -13.65 -37.96
C LEU A 465 -7.38 -12.48 -38.12
N GLY A 466 -6.90 -11.23 -38.14
CA GLY A 466 -7.67 -10.04 -38.46
C GLY A 466 -8.02 -9.86 -39.95
N GLY A 467 -7.75 -10.86 -40.80
CA GLY A 467 -8.08 -10.86 -42.23
C GLY A 467 -7.06 -10.17 -43.13
N TRP A 468 -5.90 -9.77 -42.61
CA TRP A 468 -4.82 -9.22 -43.42
C TRP A 468 -4.19 -10.30 -44.31
N THR A 469 -4.05 -10.01 -45.60
CA THR A 469 -3.38 -10.89 -46.56
C THR A 469 -1.97 -10.40 -46.85
N PRO A 470 -0.93 -11.24 -46.64
CA PRO A 470 0.45 -10.85 -46.87
C PRO A 470 0.70 -10.48 -48.34
N THR A 471 1.34 -9.35 -48.57
CA THR A 471 1.86 -8.95 -49.88
C THR A 471 3.22 -9.59 -50.15
N GLY A 472 3.81 -9.32 -51.32
CA GLY A 472 5.13 -9.84 -51.69
C GLY A 472 6.20 -9.53 -50.65
N ASN A 473 7.06 -10.49 -50.34
CA ASN A 473 8.08 -10.35 -49.30
C ASN A 473 9.27 -9.50 -49.76
N CYS A 474 9.72 -8.57 -48.92
CA CYS A 474 10.95 -7.82 -49.12
C CYS A 474 12.16 -8.74 -48.92
N TRP A 475 13.05 -8.79 -49.91
CA TRP A 475 14.23 -9.65 -49.88
C TRP A 475 15.20 -9.32 -48.73
N TYR A 476 15.21 -8.07 -48.27
CA TYR A 476 16.07 -7.63 -47.15
C TYR A 476 15.47 -7.92 -45.76
N GLY A 477 14.22 -8.41 -45.68
CA GLY A 477 13.52 -8.64 -44.43
C GLY A 477 13.58 -7.42 -43.50
N TRP A 478 13.65 -7.66 -42.19
CA TRP A 478 13.60 -6.60 -41.16
C TRP A 478 14.72 -5.57 -41.26
N ASN A 479 15.80 -5.87 -41.98
CA ASN A 479 16.94 -4.98 -42.17
C ASN A 479 16.78 -4.07 -43.42
N CYS A 480 15.64 -4.10 -44.10
CA CYS A 480 15.38 -3.22 -45.23
C CYS A 480 15.46 -1.75 -44.80
N LYS A 481 16.43 -0.98 -45.31
CA LYS A 481 16.51 0.46 -45.04
C LYS A 481 15.42 1.25 -45.76
N THR A 482 14.96 0.76 -46.91
CA THR A 482 13.94 1.40 -47.76
C THR A 482 12.59 1.49 -47.06
N GLN A 483 12.27 0.53 -46.18
CA GLN A 483 11.00 0.53 -45.44
C GLN A 483 10.86 1.76 -44.52
N VAL A 484 11.98 2.29 -44.02
CA VAL A 484 12.00 3.42 -43.06
C VAL A 484 11.64 4.74 -43.73
N HIS A 485 12.07 4.95 -44.99
CA HIS A 485 11.95 6.26 -45.64
C HIS A 485 11.10 6.26 -46.92
N LYS A 486 10.64 5.10 -47.41
CA LYS A 486 9.70 5.01 -48.53
C LYS A 486 8.44 4.29 -48.10
N ARG A 487 7.44 5.07 -47.68
CA ARG A 487 6.14 4.59 -47.22
C ARG A 487 5.44 3.65 -48.23
N ASP A 488 5.60 3.90 -49.53
CA ASP A 488 5.10 3.00 -50.59
C ASP A 488 5.74 1.62 -50.58
N HIS A 489 7.02 1.52 -50.22
CA HIS A 489 7.72 0.25 -50.10
C HIS A 489 7.21 -0.53 -48.88
N ALA A 490 7.12 0.13 -47.72
CA ALA A 490 6.57 -0.46 -46.50
C ALA A 490 5.11 -0.91 -46.67
N ARG A 491 4.30 -0.17 -47.43
CA ARG A 491 2.90 -0.55 -47.74
C ARG A 491 2.81 -1.75 -48.68
N LYS A 492 3.66 -1.84 -49.70
CA LYS A 492 3.56 -2.85 -50.77
C LYS A 492 4.25 -4.16 -50.42
N MET A 493 5.30 -4.13 -49.60
CA MET A 493 6.14 -5.29 -49.35
C MET A 493 6.01 -5.74 -47.90
N ASN A 494 5.69 -7.02 -47.70
CA ASN A 494 5.76 -7.62 -46.38
C ASN A 494 7.23 -7.78 -45.95
N VAL A 495 7.49 -7.71 -44.65
CA VAL A 495 8.84 -7.82 -44.09
C VAL A 495 8.90 -9.08 -43.23
N PRO A 496 8.91 -10.28 -43.85
CA PRO A 496 8.76 -11.53 -43.11
C PRO A 496 9.99 -11.83 -42.25
N PRO A 497 9.84 -12.71 -41.24
CA PRO A 497 10.97 -13.29 -40.55
C PRO A 497 11.97 -13.93 -41.52
N VAL A 498 13.25 -13.55 -41.39
CA VAL A 498 14.38 -13.96 -42.27
C VAL A 498 14.57 -15.48 -42.30
N ARG A 499 14.02 -16.19 -41.31
CA ARG A 499 13.78 -17.62 -41.37
C ARG A 499 12.33 -17.81 -40.96
N ALA A 500 11.47 -18.15 -41.91
CA ALA A 500 10.19 -18.77 -41.57
C ALA A 500 10.53 -20.04 -40.79
N VAL A 501 10.59 -19.94 -39.46
CA VAL A 501 10.26 -21.09 -38.63
C VAL A 501 8.93 -21.52 -39.19
N SER A 502 8.85 -22.73 -39.73
CA SER A 502 7.62 -23.29 -40.25
C SER A 502 6.65 -23.42 -39.09
N VAL A 503 6.04 -22.30 -38.69
CA VAL A 503 4.90 -22.28 -37.81
C VAL A 503 3.86 -23.05 -38.60
N LYS A 504 3.65 -24.31 -38.22
CA LYS A 504 2.49 -25.06 -38.69
C LYS A 504 1.30 -24.28 -38.17
N ILE A 505 0.74 -23.42 -39.01
CA ILE A 505 -0.60 -22.89 -38.80
C ILE A 505 -1.49 -24.12 -38.92
N VAL A 506 -1.76 -24.76 -37.79
CA VAL A 506 -2.81 -25.77 -37.69
C VAL A 506 -4.09 -24.95 -37.79
N MET A 507 -4.64 -24.87 -39.01
CA MET A 507 -6.03 -24.42 -39.18
C MET A 507 -6.90 -25.48 -38.47
N ILE A 508 -7.45 -25.11 -37.31
CA ILE A 508 -8.46 -25.89 -36.58
C ILE A 508 -9.80 -25.65 -37.24
#